data_AF-A0A5B8XRK3-F1
#
_entry.id   AF-A0A5B8XRK3-F1
#
_cell.length_a   1.000
_cell.length_b   1.000
_cell.length_c   1.000
_cell.angle_alpha   90.00
_cell.angle_beta   90.00
_cell.angle_gamma   90.00
#
_symmetry.space_group_name_H-M   'P 1'
#
loop_
_entity.id
_entity.type
_entity.pdbx_description
1 polymer ?
#
loop_
_entity_poly.entity_id
_entity_poly.type
_entity_poly.pdbx_seq_one_letter_code
_entity_poly.pdbx_strand_id
1 'polypeptide(L)'
;MERWTQPLAIITTVQPFLLFWTMAIAFFLTLTFVAVISKGRTWKEIGAIFALSYLVVVLLTLFTSEVIVGVDILRFESVTYNPYQTVE
;
A
#
# COMPACT_ATOMS: atom_id res chain seq x y z
N MET A 1 -24.89 -26.92 -14.22
CA MET A 1 -23.85 -25.96 -14.63
C MET A 1 -23.88 -24.74 -13.69
N GLU A 2 -23.75 -24.95 -12.37
CA GLU A 2 -23.95 -23.90 -11.34
C GLU A 2 -22.69 -23.66 -10.47
N ARG A 3 -21.52 -24.15 -10.90
CA ARG A 3 -20.27 -24.02 -10.13
C ARG A 3 -19.58 -22.64 -10.23
N TRP A 4 -20.13 -21.71 -11.02
CA TRP A 4 -19.44 -20.45 -11.37
C TRP A 4 -19.87 -19.23 -10.55
N THR A 5 -20.85 -19.36 -9.65
CA THR A 5 -21.39 -18.26 -8.84
C THR A 5 -21.20 -18.51 -7.34
N GLN A 6 -20.04 -19.02 -6.93
CA GLN A 6 -19.67 -18.99 -5.52
C GLN A 6 -19.25 -17.55 -5.18
N PRO A 7 -19.89 -16.88 -4.20
CA PRO A 7 -19.54 -15.52 -3.84
C PRO A 7 -18.11 -15.50 -3.29
N LEU A 8 -17.21 -14.88 -4.06
CA LEU A 8 -15.84 -14.60 -3.66
C LEU A 8 -15.86 -13.33 -2.80
N ALA A 9 -15.73 -13.51 -1.49
CA ALA A 9 -15.45 -12.40 -0.59
C ALA A 9 -13.94 -12.17 -0.59
N ILE A 10 -13.49 -11.03 -1.13
CA ILE A 10 -12.10 -10.57 -1.00
C ILE A 10 -12.04 -9.72 0.26
N ILE A 11 -11.50 -10.27 1.33
CA ILE A 11 -11.28 -9.55 2.57
C ILE A 11 -9.87 -8.94 2.48
N THR A 12 -9.80 -7.61 2.30
CA THR A 12 -8.54 -6.87 2.40
C THR A 12 -8.34 -6.49 3.86
N THR A 13 -7.45 -7.18 4.57
CA THR A 13 -7.02 -6.71 5.90
C THR A 13 -5.86 -5.75 5.72
N VAL A 14 -6.03 -4.55 6.27
CA VAL A 14 -4.99 -3.52 6.35
C VAL A 14 -4.63 -3.37 7.81
N GLN A 15 -3.34 -3.30 8.14
CA GLN A 15 -2.91 -2.89 9.48
C GLN A 15 -2.83 -1.35 9.52
N PRO A 16 -3.88 -0.63 9.96
CA PRO A 16 -3.97 0.82 9.78
C PRO A 16 -2.84 1.57 10.49
N PHE A 17 -2.42 1.07 11.65
CA PHE A 17 -1.32 1.67 12.42
C PHE A 17 0.02 1.54 11.69
N LEU A 18 0.32 0.35 11.15
CA LEU A 18 1.55 0.11 10.40
C LEU A 18 1.57 0.93 9.10
N LEU A 19 0.43 1.00 8.40
CA LEU A 19 0.29 1.80 7.17
C LEU A 19 0.52 3.28 7.48
N PHE A 20 -0.07 3.81 8.56
CA PHE A 20 0.11 5.20 8.96
C PHE A 20 1.59 5.55 9.22
N TRP A 21 2.30 4.71 9.99
CA TRP A 21 3.73 4.92 10.25
C TRP A 21 4.57 4.86 8.99
N THR A 22 4.30 3.86 8.14
CA THR A 22 4.98 3.69 6.85
C THR A 22 4.80 4.92 5.97
N MET A 23 3.58 5.44 5.87
CA MET A 23 3.25 6.63 5.09
C MET A 23 3.90 7.90 5.66
N ALA A 24 3.97 8.04 6.99
CA ALA A 24 4.63 9.16 7.65
C ALA A 24 6.14 9.16 7.42
N ILE A 25 6.80 8.00 7.55
CA ILE A 25 8.24 7.86 7.30
C ILE A 25 8.54 8.18 5.82
N ALA A 26 7.76 7.62 4.89
CA ALA A 26 7.89 7.92 3.46
C ALA A 26 7.74 9.42 3.15
N PHE A 27 6.83 10.11 3.87
CA PHE A 27 6.62 11.54 3.70
C PHE A 27 7.85 12.34 4.12
N PHE A 28 8.40 12.09 5.30
CA PHE A 28 9.59 12.80 5.79
C PHE A 28 10.85 12.48 4.98
N LEU A 29 11.02 11.23 4.53
CA LEU A 29 12.12 10.87 3.64
C LEU A 29 12.02 11.60 2.31
N THR A 30 10.83 11.65 1.72
CA THR A 30 10.61 12.38 0.46
C THR A 30 10.85 13.88 0.65
N LEU A 31 10.36 14.46 1.75
CA LEU A 31 10.56 15.87 2.06
C LEU A 31 12.06 16.20 2.19
N THR A 32 12.82 15.34 2.87
CA THR A 32 14.28 15.47 3.00
C THR A 32 14.96 15.39 1.64
N PHE A 33 14.60 14.41 0.80
CA PHE A 33 15.17 14.26 -0.54
C PHE A 33 14.88 15.47 -1.43
N VAL A 34 13.62 15.92 -1.46
CA VAL A 34 13.18 17.06 -2.26
C VAL A 34 13.88 18.35 -1.82
N ALA A 35 14.03 18.56 -0.51
CA ALA A 35 14.72 19.72 0.04
C ALA A 35 16.20 19.82 -0.41
N VAL A 36 16.88 18.67 -0.58
CA VAL A 36 18.27 18.63 -1.08
C VAL A 36 18.33 19.02 -2.55
N ILE A 37 17.36 18.59 -3.38
CA ILE A 37 17.38 18.82 -4.84
C ILE A 37 16.65 20.10 -5.28
N SER A 38 15.92 20.78 -4.39
CA SER A 38 15.04 21.91 -4.74
C SER A 38 15.77 23.23 -4.98
N LYS A 39 17.11 23.28 -4.92
CA LYS A 39 17.87 24.53 -5.04
C LYS A 39 17.61 25.21 -6.39
N GLY A 40 17.10 26.44 -6.34
CA GLY A 40 16.84 27.26 -7.53
C GLY A 40 15.54 26.94 -8.29
N ARG A 41 14.68 26.06 -7.74
CA ARG A 41 13.38 25.71 -8.35
C ARG A 41 12.24 26.56 -7.79
N THR A 42 11.20 26.75 -8.59
CA THR A 42 9.99 27.46 -8.18
C THR A 42 9.13 26.58 -7.26
N TRP A 43 8.33 27.20 -6.39
CA TRP A 43 7.43 26.49 -5.47
C TRP A 43 6.50 25.48 -6.16
N LYS A 44 6.05 25.78 -7.39
CA LYS A 44 5.19 24.89 -8.18
C LYS A 44 5.94 23.64 -8.62
N GLU A 45 7.18 23.79 -9.08
CA GLU A 45 8.04 22.67 -9.46
C GLU A 45 8.37 21.79 -8.26
N ILE A 46 8.70 22.41 -7.12
CA ILE A 46 8.98 21.68 -5.87
C ILE A 46 7.79 20.83 -5.46
N GLY A 47 6.57 21.37 -5.53
CA GLY A 47 5.34 20.61 -5.23
C GLY A 47 5.13 19.43 -6.18
N ALA A 48 5.36 19.60 -7.48
CA ALA A 48 5.23 18.54 -8.46
C ALA A 48 6.26 17.42 -8.25
N ILE A 49 7.52 17.79 -7.99
CA ILE A 49 8.60 16.84 -7.70
C ILE A 49 8.30 16.09 -6.41
N PHE A 50 7.83 16.79 -5.38
CA PHE A 50 7.43 16.16 -4.13
C PHE A 50 6.32 15.12 -4.34
N ALA A 51 5.25 15.47 -5.05
CA ALA A 51 4.15 14.55 -5.32
C ALA A 51 4.61 13.30 -6.09
N LEU A 52 5.42 13.48 -7.14
CA LEU A 52 5.95 12.38 -7.94
C LEU A 52 6.90 11.49 -7.14
N SER A 53 7.87 12.09 -6.43
CA SER A 53 8.82 11.35 -5.62
C SER A 53 8.13 10.61 -4.47
N TYR A 54 7.14 11.25 -3.82
CA TYR A 54 6.38 10.63 -2.74
C TYR A 54 5.63 9.39 -3.23
N LEU A 55 4.96 9.50 -4.38
CA LEU A 55 4.25 8.39 -4.98
C LEU A 55 5.19 7.21 -5.29
N VAL A 56 6.38 7.49 -5.84
CA VAL A 56 7.39 6.46 -6.11
C VAL A 56 7.88 5.80 -4.81
N VAL A 57 8.18 6.59 -3.78
CA VAL A 57 8.63 6.06 -2.48
C VAL A 57 7.55 5.20 -1.83
N VAL A 58 6.29 5.63 -1.86
CA VAL A 58 5.17 4.84 -1.32
C VAL A 58 5.02 3.51 -2.06
N LEU A 59 5.04 3.52 -3.40
CA LEU A 59 4.95 2.29 -4.19
C LEU A 59 6.11 1.34 -3.91
N LEU A 60 7.34 1.86 -3.84
CA LEU A 60 8.51 1.06 -3.49
C LEU A 60 8.41 0.47 -2.08
N THR A 61 7.89 1.24 -1.13
CA THR A 61 7.75 0.80 0.26
C THR A 61 6.71 -0.31 0.38
N LEU A 62 5.56 -0.18 -0.29
CA LEU A 62 4.55 -1.23 -0.35
C LEU A 62 5.13 -2.51 -1.01
N PHE A 63 5.80 -2.36 -2.15
CA PHE A 63 6.42 -3.49 -2.85
C PHE A 63 7.48 -4.19 -2.00
N THR A 64 8.36 -3.44 -1.34
CA THR A 64 9.40 -4.03 -0.47
C THR A 64 8.82 -4.66 0.79
N SER A 65 7.74 -4.11 1.35
CA SER A 65 7.07 -4.71 2.51
C SER A 65 6.49 -6.09 2.21
N GLU A 66 5.90 -6.25 1.02
CA GLU A 66 5.30 -7.50 0.57
C GLU A 66 6.37 -8.53 0.14
N VAL A 67 7.32 -8.11 -0.70
CA VAL A 67 8.28 -9.04 -1.33
C VAL A 67 9.48 -9.37 -0.45
N ILE A 68 10.00 -8.40 0.30
CA ILE A 68 11.25 -8.57 1.06
C ILE A 68 10.98 -8.92 2.51
N VAL A 69 10.09 -8.15 3.15
CA VAL A 69 9.83 -8.30 4.60
C VAL A 69 8.83 -9.43 4.85
N GLY A 70 8.00 -9.78 3.85
CA GLY A 70 6.93 -10.76 4.01
C GLY A 70 5.86 -10.30 5.01
N VAL A 71 5.72 -8.99 5.20
CA VAL A 71 4.68 -8.42 6.05
C VAL A 71 3.50 -8.10 5.15
N ASP A 72 2.40 -8.82 5.38
CA ASP A 72 1.12 -8.55 4.72
C ASP A 72 0.55 -7.21 5.24
N ILE A 73 1.01 -6.10 4.66
CA ILE A 73 0.39 -4.79 4.86
C ILE A 73 -1.02 -4.79 4.26
N LEU A 74 -1.20 -5.52 3.17
CA LEU A 74 -2.45 -5.77 2.47
C LEU A 74 -2.62 -7.28 2.29
N ARG A 75 -3.40 -7.92 3.17
CA ARG A 75 -3.71 -9.35 2.99
C ARG A 75 -5.02 -9.47 2.23
N PHE A 76 -4.98 -10.11 1.06
CA PHE A 76 -6.17 -10.44 0.29
C PHE A 76 -6.55 -11.89 0.58
N GLU A 77 -7.54 -12.08 1.46
CA GLU A 77 -8.06 -13.41 1.76
C GLU A 77 -9.34 -13.63 0.95
N SER A 78 -9.30 -14.59 0.02
CA SER A 78 -10.47 -15.00 -0.75
C SER A 78 -11.19 -16.12 0.00
N VAL A 79 -12.31 -15.80 0.64
CA VAL A 79 -13.15 -16.82 1.30
C VAL A 79 -14.18 -17.31 0.30
N THR A 80 -14.08 -18.59 -0.06
CA THR A 80 -15.12 -19.27 -0.85
C THR A 80 -16.20 -19.76 0.09
N TYR A 81 -17.38 -19.14 0.06
CA TYR A 81 -18.52 -19.59 0.85
C TYR A 81 -19.02 -20.96 0.35
N ASN A 82 -18.82 -22.01 1.15
CA ASN A 82 -19.39 -23.33 0.90
C ASN A 82 -20.62 -23.53 1.81
N PRO A 83 -21.85 -23.49 1.28
CA PRO A 83 -23.07 -23.67 2.09
C PRO A 83 -23.22 -25.08 2.69
N TYR A 84 -22.32 -26.03 2.38
CA TYR A 84 -22.35 -27.41 2.87
C TYR A 84 -21.30 -27.72 3.96
N GLN A 85 -20.53 -26.75 4.46
CA GLN A 85 -19.70 -26.96 5.65
C GLN A 85 -20.57 -26.97 6.92
N THR A 86 -21.01 -28.15 7.33
CA THR A 86 -21.55 -28.41 8.66
C THR A 86 -20.43 -28.23 9.69
N VAL A 87 -20.69 -27.40 10.70
CA VAL A 87 -19.85 -27.28 11.89
C VAL A 87 -19.93 -28.61 12.65
N GLU A 88 -18.84 -29.38 12.67
CA GLU A 88 -18.62 -30.44 13.67
C GLU A 88 -17.97 -29.86 14.92
#